data_AF-A0AAU3D2S3-F1
#
_entry.id   AF-A0AAU3D2S3-F1
#
_cell.length_a   1.000
_cell.length_b   1.000
_cell.length_c   1.000
_cell.angle_alpha   90.00
_cell.angle_beta   90.00
_cell.angle_gamma   90.00
#
_symmetry.space_group_name_H-M   'P 1'
#
loop_
_entity.id
_entity.type
_entity.pdbx_description
1 polymer ?
#
loop_
_entity_poly.entity_id
_entity_poly.type
_entity_poly.pdbx_seq_one_letter_code
_entity_poly.pdbx_strand_id
1 'polypeptide(L)'
;MTIAAECGTQARLKELLEAEKSRAAVLSSAPQWGTYGLPRGAAAGVRARWRREHQRLRAEGLLLDTGDVLVEFGVLEELRARGWDREWPAAPEDAWDQGRWPGSRDGGFPDRVSARLGGGLVERTVAACWATSCEAIAALRRWRDDNPGITPPRVRVDEAGREQLVGPLAEYERLSARVTTTGEIWRAGLARGIAHAERLARENAAGQ
;
A
#
# COMPACT_ATOMS: atom_id res chain seq x y z
N MET A 1 3.69 9.00 4.01
CA MET A 1 4.60 8.30 3.07
C MET A 1 4.23 8.62 1.64
N THR A 2 5.16 8.48 0.69
CA THR A 2 4.94 8.76 -0.73
C THR A 2 5.13 7.48 -1.53
N ILE A 3 4.15 7.13 -2.36
CA ILE A 3 4.09 5.92 -3.17
C ILE A 3 4.30 6.32 -4.62
N ALA A 4 5.34 5.79 -5.27
CA ALA A 4 5.54 5.95 -6.70
C ALA A 4 4.48 5.13 -7.45
N ALA A 5 3.81 5.72 -8.45
CA ALA A 5 2.68 5.08 -9.12
C ALA A 5 2.77 5.23 -10.65
N GLU A 6 1.99 4.40 -11.35
CA GLU A 6 1.87 4.43 -12.81
C GLU A 6 1.19 5.73 -13.28
N CYS A 7 1.43 6.09 -14.54
CA CYS A 7 0.85 7.28 -15.14
C CYS A 7 -0.68 7.30 -15.02
N GLY A 8 -1.23 8.43 -14.58
CA GLY A 8 -2.68 8.62 -14.45
C GLY A 8 -3.29 8.03 -13.18
N THR A 9 -2.49 7.40 -12.31
CA THR A 9 -2.97 6.89 -11.03
C THR A 9 -3.56 8.01 -10.16
N GLN A 10 -2.96 9.20 -10.17
CA GLN A 10 -3.51 10.33 -9.41
C GLN A 10 -4.89 10.77 -9.91
N ALA A 11 -5.08 10.87 -11.22
CA ALA A 11 -6.35 11.28 -11.82
C ALA A 11 -7.45 10.26 -11.51
N ARG A 12 -7.15 8.97 -11.71
CA ARG A 12 -8.04 7.86 -11.38
C ARG A 12 -8.42 7.83 -9.90
N LEU A 13 -7.44 8.03 -9.01
CA LEU A 13 -7.68 8.10 -7.57
C LEU A 13 -8.61 9.27 -7.23
N LYS A 14 -8.40 10.44 -7.82
CA LYS A 14 -9.27 11.60 -7.60
C LYS A 14 -10.72 11.30 -7.97
N GLU A 15 -10.97 10.73 -9.13
CA GLU A 15 -12.33 10.38 -9.59
C GLU A 15 -13.01 9.39 -8.63
N LEU A 16 -12.29 8.34 -8.24
CA LEU A 16 -12.78 7.35 -7.28
C LEU A 16 -13.12 7.96 -5.92
N LEU A 17 -12.25 8.82 -5.40
CA LEU A 17 -12.47 9.47 -4.11
C LEU A 17 -13.67 10.42 -4.15
N GLU A 18 -13.92 11.13 -5.24
CA GLU A 18 -15.11 11.97 -5.37
C GLU A 18 -16.41 11.15 -5.43
N ALA A 19 -16.39 9.99 -6.10
CA ALA A 19 -17.52 9.06 -6.08
C ALA A 19 -17.79 8.50 -4.67
N GLU A 20 -16.74 8.09 -3.95
CA GLU A 20 -16.86 7.56 -2.60
C GLU A 20 -17.27 8.63 -1.57
N LYS A 21 -16.80 9.88 -1.72
CA LYS A 21 -17.28 11.01 -0.89
C LYS A 21 -18.75 11.30 -1.12
N SER A 22 -19.19 11.27 -2.39
CA SER A 22 -20.62 11.42 -2.72
C SER A 22 -21.45 10.33 -2.05
N ARG A 23 -20.95 9.09 -2.05
CA ARG A 23 -21.61 7.97 -1.35
C ARG A 23 -21.59 8.13 0.16
N ALA A 24 -20.48 8.59 0.74
CA ALA A 24 -20.39 8.90 2.17
C ALA A 24 -21.45 9.94 2.58
N ALA A 25 -21.67 10.97 1.75
CA ALA A 25 -22.68 11.99 1.98
C ALA A 25 -24.09 11.39 1.99
N VAL A 26 -24.42 10.51 1.02
CA VAL A 26 -25.70 9.79 0.97
C VAL A 26 -25.89 8.89 2.21
N LEU A 27 -24.87 8.12 2.61
CA LEU A 27 -24.96 7.28 3.80
C LEU A 27 -25.22 8.11 5.06
N SER A 28 -24.58 9.28 5.17
CA SER A 28 -24.72 10.17 6.32
C SER A 28 -26.06 10.92 6.37
N SER A 29 -26.81 10.97 5.27
CA SER A 29 -28.12 11.66 5.20
C SER A 29 -29.29 10.78 5.63
N ALA A 30 -29.05 9.49 5.89
CA ALA A 30 -30.11 8.56 6.28
C ALA A 30 -30.79 8.99 7.61
N PRO A 31 -32.13 8.81 7.76
CA PRO A 31 -32.89 9.35 8.89
C PRO A 31 -32.37 8.99 10.28
N GLN A 32 -31.81 7.79 10.44
CA GLN A 32 -31.24 7.31 11.70
C GLN A 32 -30.01 8.12 12.18
N TRP A 33 -29.40 8.91 11.29
CA TRP A 33 -28.28 9.80 11.59
C TRP A 33 -28.71 11.25 11.79
N GLY A 34 -30.00 11.56 11.61
CA GLY A 34 -30.56 12.89 11.80
C GLY A 34 -30.41 13.38 13.24
N THR A 35 -29.91 14.62 13.40
CA THR A 35 -29.76 15.25 14.72
C THR A 35 -30.68 16.44 14.96
N TYR A 36 -31.44 16.86 13.94
CA TYR A 36 -32.34 18.00 14.04
C TYR A 36 -33.44 17.74 15.08
N GLY A 37 -33.73 18.73 15.91
CA GLY A 37 -34.75 18.62 16.98
C GLY A 37 -34.33 17.76 18.19
N LEU A 38 -33.15 17.14 18.19
CA LEU A 38 -32.69 16.34 19.33
C LEU A 38 -32.06 17.19 20.44
N PRO A 39 -32.26 16.84 21.72
CA PRO A 39 -31.47 17.38 22.82
C PRO A 39 -29.96 17.14 22.62
N ARG A 40 -29.11 18.03 23.15
CA ARG A 40 -27.65 18.00 22.94
C ARG A 40 -27.02 16.62 23.22
N GLY A 41 -27.40 15.98 24.33
CA GLY A 41 -26.90 14.65 24.71
C GLY A 41 -27.30 13.55 23.70
N ALA A 42 -28.55 13.56 23.24
CA ALA A 42 -29.04 12.61 22.23
C ALA A 42 -28.33 12.82 20.88
N ALA A 43 -28.19 14.08 20.44
CA ALA A 43 -27.46 14.42 19.22
C ALA A 43 -25.99 14.00 19.28
N ALA A 44 -25.34 14.15 20.45
CA ALA A 44 -23.97 13.67 20.66
C ALA A 44 -23.88 12.13 20.55
N GLY A 45 -24.87 11.42 21.12
CA GLY A 45 -24.98 9.97 20.99
C GLY A 45 -25.12 9.49 19.54
N VAL A 46 -25.97 10.15 18.73
CA VAL A 46 -26.12 9.86 17.30
C VAL A 46 -24.79 10.04 16.55
N ARG A 47 -24.11 11.18 16.75
CA ARG A 47 -22.80 11.43 16.12
C ARG A 47 -21.74 10.42 16.54
N ALA A 48 -21.75 9.98 17.79
CA ALA A 48 -20.82 8.93 18.26
C ALA A 48 -21.09 7.58 17.58
N ARG A 49 -22.36 7.20 17.42
CA ARG A 49 -22.74 5.99 16.66
C ARG A 49 -22.34 6.10 15.20
N TRP A 50 -22.62 7.23 14.56
CA TRP A 50 -22.23 7.46 13.16
C TRP A 50 -20.72 7.34 12.98
N ARG A 51 -19.90 7.95 13.86
CA ARG A 51 -18.44 7.82 13.79
C ARG A 51 -17.96 6.38 13.87
N ARG A 52 -18.56 5.55 14.75
CA ARG A 52 -18.24 4.12 14.85
C ARG A 52 -18.63 3.35 13.60
N GLU A 53 -19.83 3.61 13.08
CA GLU A 53 -20.29 2.98 11.85
C GLU A 53 -19.42 3.35 10.66
N HIS A 54 -19.05 4.62 10.55
CA HIS A 54 -18.14 5.12 9.53
C HIS A 54 -16.76 4.45 9.61
N GLN A 55 -16.23 4.28 10.82
CA GLN A 55 -14.98 3.53 11.03
C GLN A 55 -15.11 2.05 10.64
N ARG A 56 -16.24 1.41 11.00
CA ARG A 56 -16.54 0.02 10.62
C ARG A 56 -16.59 -0.14 9.11
N LEU A 57 -17.34 0.71 8.41
CA LEU A 57 -17.44 0.70 6.94
C LEU A 57 -16.07 0.85 6.28
N ARG A 58 -15.21 1.75 6.79
CA ARG A 58 -13.84 1.91 6.30
C ARG A 58 -12.97 0.67 6.54
N ALA A 59 -13.03 0.09 7.75
CA ALA A 59 -12.25 -1.09 8.11
C ALA A 59 -12.64 -2.34 7.30
N GLU A 60 -13.92 -2.47 6.95
CA GLU A 60 -14.43 -3.54 6.08
C GLU A 60 -14.23 -3.27 4.59
N GLY A 61 -13.62 -2.12 4.24
CA GLY A 61 -13.45 -1.69 2.86
C GLY A 61 -14.75 -1.33 2.16
N LEU A 62 -15.85 -1.17 2.90
CA LEU A 62 -17.16 -0.75 2.40
C LEU A 62 -17.31 0.77 2.27
N LEU A 63 -16.27 1.54 2.61
CA LEU A 63 -16.16 2.98 2.38
C LEU A 63 -14.71 3.42 2.27
N LEU A 64 -14.28 3.85 1.09
CA LEU A 64 -12.90 4.24 0.79
C LEU A 64 -12.85 5.73 0.36
N ASP A 65 -13.41 6.59 1.19
CA ASP A 65 -13.68 8.01 0.92
C ASP A 65 -12.45 8.94 1.06
N THR A 66 -11.29 8.39 1.43
CA THR A 66 -10.02 9.13 1.50
C THR A 66 -8.88 8.28 0.94
N GLY A 67 -7.86 8.94 0.38
CA GLY A 67 -6.66 8.26 -0.12
C GLY A 67 -5.95 7.44 0.95
N ASP A 68 -5.89 7.94 2.19
CA ASP A 68 -5.31 7.23 3.33
C ASP A 68 -6.03 5.91 3.60
N VAL A 69 -7.37 5.93 3.71
CA VAL A 69 -8.19 4.73 3.96
C VAL A 69 -8.09 3.74 2.80
N LEU A 70 -8.13 4.22 1.56
CA LEU A 70 -8.02 3.38 0.37
C LEU A 70 -6.68 2.64 0.33
N VAL A 71 -5.58 3.37 0.57
CA VAL A 71 -4.24 2.77 0.58
C VAL A 71 -4.08 1.83 1.77
N GLU A 72 -4.55 2.22 2.96
CA GLU A 72 -4.49 1.38 4.17
C GLU A 72 -5.21 0.03 3.97
N PHE A 73 -6.44 0.09 3.45
CA PHE A 73 -7.21 -1.12 3.12
C PHE A 73 -6.46 -1.98 2.09
N GLY A 74 -5.99 -1.37 0.99
CA GLY A 74 -5.30 -2.10 -0.07
C GLY A 74 -3.99 -2.76 0.39
N VAL A 75 -3.24 -2.11 1.27
CA VAL A 75 -2.04 -2.69 1.90
C VAL A 75 -2.41 -3.88 2.78
N LEU A 76 -3.44 -3.76 3.62
CA LEU A 76 -3.90 -4.88 4.45
C LEU A 76 -4.28 -6.09 3.58
N GLU A 77 -5.00 -5.85 2.49
CA GLU A 77 -5.35 -6.89 1.52
C GLU A 77 -4.12 -7.50 0.83
N GLU A 78 -3.10 -6.70 0.51
CA GLU A 78 -1.83 -7.22 -0.03
C GLU A 78 -1.11 -8.09 0.99
N LEU A 79 -1.03 -7.67 2.26
CA LEU A 79 -0.44 -8.48 3.32
C LEU A 79 -1.22 -9.79 3.50
N ARG A 80 -2.56 -9.75 3.51
CA ARG A 80 -3.39 -10.96 3.58
C ARG A 80 -3.15 -11.89 2.41
N ALA A 81 -3.13 -11.36 1.19
CA ALA A 81 -2.90 -12.15 -0.02
C ALA A 81 -1.54 -12.88 -0.01
N ARG A 82 -0.53 -12.31 0.66
CA ARG A 82 0.78 -12.93 0.85
C ARG A 82 0.86 -13.86 2.08
N GLY A 83 -0.19 -13.94 2.90
CA GLY A 83 -0.15 -14.64 4.19
C GLY A 83 0.71 -13.91 5.25
N TRP A 84 0.86 -12.60 5.09
CA TRP A 84 1.68 -11.73 5.93
C TRP A 84 0.86 -10.92 6.94
N ASP A 85 -0.48 -11.03 6.92
CA ASP A 85 -1.36 -10.45 7.94
C ASP A 85 -1.33 -11.28 9.24
N ARG A 86 -0.15 -11.30 9.86
CA ARG A 86 0.16 -12.00 11.11
C ARG A 86 1.24 -11.24 11.86
N GLU A 87 1.54 -11.68 13.06
CA GLU A 87 2.69 -11.17 13.80
C GLU A 87 4.00 -11.65 13.15
N TRP A 88 4.95 -10.71 13.08
CA TRP A 88 6.29 -10.91 12.58
C TRP A 88 7.30 -10.57 13.68
N PRO A 89 8.48 -11.22 13.69
CA PRO A 89 9.58 -10.77 14.53
C PRO A 89 9.87 -9.28 14.28
N ALA A 90 10.19 -8.54 15.33
CA ALA A 90 10.53 -7.13 15.20
C ALA A 90 11.68 -6.97 14.21
N ALA A 91 11.52 -6.03 13.27
CA ALA A 91 12.58 -5.71 12.34
C ALA A 91 13.75 -5.03 13.10
N PRO A 92 15.00 -5.39 12.81
CA PRO A 92 16.16 -4.68 13.33
C PRO A 92 16.16 -3.22 12.87
N GLU A 93 16.92 -2.37 13.55
CA GLU A 93 17.01 -0.93 13.27
C GLU A 93 17.45 -0.65 11.82
N ASP A 94 18.32 -1.48 11.24
CA ASP A 94 18.79 -1.34 9.85
C ASP A 94 17.68 -1.60 8.79
N ALA A 95 16.58 -2.23 9.17
CA ALA A 95 15.39 -2.36 8.31
C ALA A 95 14.60 -1.05 8.20
N TRP A 96 14.76 -0.17 9.19
CA TRP A 96 14.09 1.13 9.30
C TRP A 96 14.88 2.27 8.67
N ASP A 97 16.16 2.04 8.36
CA ASP A 97 16.99 3.00 7.68
C ASP A 97 16.29 3.47 6.40
N GLN A 98 16.08 4.79 6.30
CA GLN A 98 15.44 5.43 5.16
C GLN A 98 16.28 5.36 3.87
N GLY A 99 17.45 4.71 3.96
CA GLY A 99 18.29 4.38 2.83
C GLY A 99 17.62 3.35 1.91
N ARG A 100 18.22 3.18 0.73
CA ARG A 100 17.78 2.16 -0.21
C ARG A 100 18.07 0.77 0.35
N TRP A 101 17.04 -0.06 0.39
CA TRP A 101 17.23 -1.49 0.59
C TRP A 101 18.13 -2.06 -0.51
N PRO A 102 19.12 -2.90 -0.20
CA PRO A 102 19.92 -3.56 -1.23
C PRO A 102 19.03 -4.25 -2.26
N GLY A 103 19.27 -3.98 -3.55
CA GLY A 103 18.46 -4.53 -4.65
C GLY A 103 17.20 -3.73 -5.01
N SER A 104 16.83 -2.69 -4.24
CA SER A 104 15.75 -1.77 -4.63
C SER A 104 16.08 -1.05 -5.95
N ARG A 105 15.05 -0.64 -6.71
CA ARG A 105 15.20 0.03 -8.01
C ARG A 105 14.29 1.27 -8.13
N ASP A 106 14.74 2.26 -8.90
CA ASP A 106 14.12 3.58 -9.05
C ASP A 106 13.79 3.76 -10.52
N GLY A 107 12.64 4.38 -10.78
CA GLY A 107 12.22 4.79 -12.11
C GLY A 107 10.99 4.04 -12.62
N GLY A 108 10.44 4.54 -13.72
CA GLY A 108 9.26 3.99 -14.37
C GLY A 108 7.91 4.46 -13.81
N PHE A 109 7.90 5.31 -12.79
CA PHE A 109 6.68 5.77 -12.12
C PHE A 109 6.58 7.31 -12.19
N PRO A 110 5.82 7.86 -13.16
CA PRO A 110 5.68 9.30 -13.33
C PRO A 110 4.79 9.95 -12.25
N ASP A 111 3.93 9.17 -11.59
CA ASP A 111 2.99 9.67 -10.58
C ASP A 111 3.50 9.42 -9.15
N ARG A 112 2.99 10.22 -8.20
CA ARG A 112 3.25 10.05 -6.76
C ARG A 112 1.96 10.20 -5.95
N VAL A 113 1.63 9.19 -5.15
CA VAL A 113 0.48 9.25 -4.23
C VAL A 113 0.98 9.41 -2.81
N SER A 114 0.44 10.40 -2.08
CA SER A 114 0.75 10.57 -0.66
C SER A 114 -0.34 9.92 0.19
N ALA A 115 0.07 9.13 1.17
CA ALA A 115 -0.85 8.49 2.11
C ALA A 115 -0.25 8.45 3.52
N ARG A 116 -1.12 8.45 4.52
CA ARG A 116 -0.80 8.21 5.94
C ARG A 116 -1.36 6.84 6.31
N LEU A 117 -0.50 5.98 6.82
CA LEU A 117 -0.87 4.64 7.28
C LEU A 117 -0.69 4.56 8.79
N GLY A 118 -1.53 3.75 9.44
CA GLY A 118 -1.36 3.43 10.86
C GLY A 118 0.04 2.86 11.17
N GLY A 119 0.65 3.31 12.27
CA GLY A 119 2.00 2.92 12.67
C GLY A 119 2.20 1.40 12.74
N GLY A 120 1.24 0.68 13.36
CA GLY A 120 1.30 -0.78 13.44
C GLY A 120 1.24 -1.50 12.08
N LEU A 121 0.58 -0.92 11.07
CA LEU A 121 0.59 -1.46 9.71
C LEU A 121 1.94 -1.24 9.04
N VAL A 122 2.55 -0.07 9.24
CA VAL A 122 3.90 0.24 8.77
C VAL A 122 4.91 -0.72 9.39
N GLU A 123 4.88 -0.87 10.71
CA GLU A 123 5.73 -1.80 11.46
C GLU A 123 5.60 -3.24 10.97
N ARG A 124 4.37 -3.75 10.86
CA ARG A 124 4.11 -5.09 10.32
C ARG A 124 4.67 -5.27 8.92
N THR A 125 4.50 -4.26 8.06
CA THR A 125 4.96 -4.31 6.66
C THR A 125 6.49 -4.35 6.58
N VAL A 126 7.18 -3.49 7.35
CA VAL A 126 8.64 -3.46 7.43
C VAL A 126 9.17 -4.79 7.96
N ALA A 127 8.59 -5.30 9.06
CA ALA A 127 8.96 -6.57 9.66
C ALA A 127 8.78 -7.75 8.70
N ALA A 128 7.65 -7.81 7.98
CA ALA A 128 7.39 -8.85 6.99
C ALA A 128 8.39 -8.80 5.82
N CYS A 129 8.63 -7.61 5.25
CA CYS A 129 9.62 -7.41 4.19
C CYS A 129 11.01 -7.83 4.64
N TRP A 130 11.40 -7.47 5.86
CA TRP A 130 12.72 -7.82 6.39
C TRP A 130 12.87 -9.32 6.60
N ALA A 131 11.94 -9.92 7.33
CA ALA A 131 11.98 -11.35 7.67
C ALA A 131 11.99 -12.24 6.42
N THR A 132 11.33 -11.81 5.33
CA THR A 132 11.31 -12.55 4.07
C THR A 132 12.48 -12.26 3.13
N SER A 133 13.19 -11.15 3.34
CA SER A 133 14.28 -10.70 2.45
C SER A 133 15.67 -10.75 3.09
N CYS A 134 15.79 -10.99 4.40
CA CYS A 134 17.05 -10.83 5.14
C CYS A 134 18.21 -11.68 4.57
N GLU A 135 17.96 -12.92 4.15
CA GLU A 135 18.97 -13.78 3.52
C GLU A 135 19.45 -13.22 2.17
N ALA A 136 18.50 -12.75 1.35
CA ALA A 136 18.81 -12.15 0.05
C ALA A 136 19.56 -10.83 0.21
N ILE A 137 19.20 -10.02 1.21
CA ILE A 137 19.90 -8.79 1.58
C ILE A 137 21.34 -9.11 2.02
N ALA A 138 21.54 -10.13 2.87
CA ALA A 138 22.87 -10.55 3.30
C ALA A 138 23.71 -11.06 2.11
N ALA A 139 23.10 -11.81 1.19
CA ALA A 139 23.77 -12.25 -0.03
C ALA A 139 24.13 -11.08 -0.95
N LEU A 140 23.26 -10.09 -1.12
CA LEU A 140 23.56 -8.87 -1.89
C LEU A 140 24.67 -8.03 -1.27
N ARG A 141 24.73 -7.96 0.06
CA ARG A 141 25.82 -7.28 0.79
C ARG A 141 27.16 -7.97 0.48
N ARG A 142 27.24 -9.30 0.63
CA ARG A 142 28.44 -10.08 0.27
C ARG A 142 28.82 -9.94 -1.20
N TRP A 143 27.84 -10.05 -2.10
CA TRP A 143 28.06 -9.88 -3.53
C TRP A 143 28.73 -8.54 -3.84
N ARG A 144 28.33 -7.47 -3.15
CA ARG A 144 28.91 -6.14 -3.35
C ARG A 144 30.35 -6.05 -2.84
N ASP A 145 30.67 -6.74 -1.75
CA ASP A 145 32.04 -6.81 -1.20
C ASP A 145 32.96 -7.61 -2.15
N ASP A 146 32.45 -8.69 -2.74
CA ASP A 146 33.18 -9.57 -3.67
C ASP A 146 33.34 -8.96 -5.08
N ASN A 147 32.51 -7.98 -5.44
CA ASN A 147 32.49 -7.37 -6.78
C ASN A 147 32.70 -5.84 -6.73
N PRO A 148 33.84 -5.36 -6.19
CA PRO A 148 34.10 -3.93 -6.10
C PRO A 148 34.17 -3.29 -7.50
N GLY A 149 33.49 -2.14 -7.67
CA GLY A 149 33.49 -1.38 -8.92
C GLY A 149 32.42 -1.78 -9.94
N ILE A 150 31.71 -2.90 -9.74
CA ILE A 150 30.55 -3.25 -10.58
C ILE A 150 29.34 -2.43 -10.15
N THR A 151 28.73 -1.71 -11.10
CA THR A 151 27.51 -0.91 -10.86
C THR A 151 26.30 -1.62 -11.46
N PRO A 152 25.37 -2.14 -10.64
CA PRO A 152 24.14 -2.73 -11.14
C PRO A 152 23.25 -1.71 -11.89
N PRO A 153 22.44 -2.16 -12.86
CA PRO A 153 21.49 -1.30 -13.55
C PRO A 153 20.53 -0.60 -12.57
N ARG A 154 20.24 0.69 -12.84
CA ARG A 154 19.32 1.49 -12.00
C ARG A 154 17.85 1.06 -12.14
N VAL A 155 17.49 0.58 -13.33
CA VAL A 155 16.13 0.16 -13.70
C VAL A 155 16.08 -1.36 -13.77
N ARG A 156 14.90 -1.93 -13.44
CA ARG A 156 14.71 -3.38 -13.52
C ARG A 156 14.77 -3.82 -14.96
N VAL A 157 15.64 -4.78 -15.24
CA VAL A 157 15.72 -5.39 -16.55
C VAL A 157 14.49 -6.26 -16.76
N ASP A 158 13.89 -6.15 -17.94
CA ASP A 158 12.76 -6.98 -18.35
C ASP A 158 13.20 -8.45 -18.54
N GLU A 159 12.27 -9.32 -18.92
CA GLU A 159 12.58 -10.74 -19.07
C GLU A 159 13.66 -11.00 -20.13
N ALA A 160 13.51 -10.38 -21.30
CA ALA A 160 14.48 -10.49 -22.39
C ALA A 160 15.87 -9.97 -21.99
N GLY A 161 15.96 -8.86 -21.27
CA GLY A 161 17.24 -8.34 -20.81
C GLY A 161 17.83 -9.14 -19.64
N ARG A 162 17.00 -9.82 -18.81
CA ARG A 162 17.51 -10.75 -17.78
C ARG A 162 18.20 -11.97 -18.40
N GLU A 163 17.66 -12.51 -19.49
CA GLU A 163 18.25 -13.65 -20.20
C GLU A 163 19.61 -13.32 -20.82
N GLN A 164 19.84 -12.05 -21.14
CA GLN A 164 21.09 -11.56 -21.74
C GLN A 164 22.17 -11.22 -20.70
N LEU A 165 21.82 -11.15 -19.42
CA LEU A 165 22.79 -10.88 -18.37
C LEU A 165 23.65 -12.10 -18.10
N VAL A 166 24.95 -11.87 -18.01
CA VAL A 166 25.95 -12.90 -17.71
C VAL A 166 26.83 -12.47 -16.55
N GLY A 167 27.47 -13.46 -15.90
CA GLY A 167 28.43 -13.22 -14.84
C GLY A 167 27.82 -12.54 -13.59
N PRO A 168 28.59 -11.69 -12.90
CA PRO A 168 28.17 -11.10 -11.62
C PRO A 168 26.83 -10.33 -11.66
N LEU A 169 26.50 -9.69 -12.78
CA LEU A 169 25.25 -8.94 -12.91
C LEU A 169 24.02 -9.86 -12.95
N ALA A 170 24.13 -11.04 -13.56
CA ALA A 170 23.04 -12.03 -13.56
C ALA A 170 22.78 -12.58 -12.14
N GLU A 171 23.85 -12.79 -11.36
CA GLU A 171 23.72 -13.17 -9.96
C GLU A 171 23.06 -12.07 -9.13
N TYR A 172 23.48 -10.81 -9.32
CA TYR A 172 22.86 -9.67 -8.65
C TYR A 172 21.35 -9.61 -8.93
N GLU A 173 20.92 -9.75 -10.20
CA GLU A 173 19.50 -9.76 -10.57
C GLU A 173 18.72 -10.88 -9.87
N ARG A 174 19.29 -12.09 -9.83
CA ARG A 174 18.66 -13.21 -9.12
C ARG A 174 18.50 -12.94 -7.63
N LEU A 175 19.53 -12.38 -7.00
CA LEU A 175 19.48 -12.06 -5.57
C LEU A 175 18.49 -10.91 -5.28
N SER A 176 18.50 -9.86 -6.11
CA SER A 176 17.59 -8.72 -5.94
C SER A 176 16.13 -9.10 -6.20
N ALA A 177 15.86 -10.05 -7.10
CA ALA A 177 14.51 -10.56 -7.32
C ALA A 177 13.90 -11.26 -6.10
N ARG A 178 14.72 -11.71 -5.14
CA ARG A 178 14.28 -12.31 -3.87
C ARG A 178 14.03 -11.28 -2.77
N VAL A 179 14.30 -10.00 -3.00
CA VAL A 179 14.07 -8.93 -2.03
C VAL A 179 12.70 -8.30 -2.29
N THR A 180 11.79 -8.43 -1.33
CA THR A 180 10.55 -7.66 -1.32
C THR A 180 10.76 -6.36 -0.54
N THR A 181 10.52 -5.23 -1.20
CA THR A 181 10.66 -3.90 -0.59
C THR A 181 9.33 -3.39 -0.06
N THR A 182 9.35 -2.55 0.97
CA THR A 182 8.14 -1.86 1.44
C THR A 182 7.50 -1.04 0.31
N GLY A 183 8.31 -0.37 -0.52
CA GLY A 183 7.85 0.31 -1.73
C GLY A 183 7.04 -0.56 -2.69
N GLU A 184 7.40 -1.83 -2.84
CA GLU A 184 6.62 -2.79 -3.63
C GLU A 184 5.27 -3.07 -2.98
N ILE A 185 5.24 -3.34 -1.67
CA ILE A 185 4.00 -3.57 -0.92
C ILE A 185 3.09 -2.35 -1.00
N TRP A 186 3.63 -1.14 -0.88
CA TRP A 186 2.86 0.10 -0.98
C TRP A 186 2.22 0.28 -2.35
N ARG A 187 2.94 -0.01 -3.43
CA ARG A 187 2.42 0.04 -4.79
C ARG A 187 1.35 -1.01 -5.04
N ALA A 188 1.62 -2.25 -4.63
CA ALA A 188 0.67 -3.35 -4.76
C ALA A 188 -0.61 -3.06 -3.94
N GLY A 189 -0.45 -2.52 -2.73
CA GLY A 189 -1.56 -2.10 -1.88
C GLY A 189 -2.39 -0.98 -2.51
N LEU A 190 -1.75 0.06 -3.05
CA LEU A 190 -2.45 1.11 -3.79
C LEU A 190 -3.25 0.54 -4.98
N ALA A 191 -2.64 -0.35 -5.76
CA ALA A 191 -3.32 -1.00 -6.88
C ALA A 191 -4.54 -1.83 -6.44
N ARG A 192 -4.42 -2.60 -5.34
CA ARG A 192 -5.54 -3.35 -4.77
C ARG A 192 -6.66 -2.45 -4.25
N GLY A 193 -6.31 -1.37 -3.55
CA GLY A 193 -7.28 -0.41 -3.03
C GLY A 193 -8.08 0.24 -4.16
N ILE A 194 -7.41 0.63 -5.25
CA ILE A 194 -8.05 1.17 -6.46
C ILE A 194 -8.99 0.13 -7.08
N ALA A 195 -8.51 -1.10 -7.31
CA ALA A 195 -9.31 -2.17 -7.91
C ALA A 195 -10.55 -2.51 -7.08
N HIS A 196 -10.44 -2.49 -5.75
CA HIS A 196 -11.57 -2.70 -4.85
C HIS A 196 -12.58 -1.55 -4.90
N ALA A 197 -12.11 -0.29 -4.85
CA ALA A 197 -12.98 0.88 -4.95
C ALA A 197 -13.77 0.90 -6.26
N GLU A 198 -13.14 0.52 -7.38
CA GLU A 198 -13.82 0.38 -8.67
C GLU A 198 -14.88 -0.71 -8.70
N ARG A 199 -14.60 -1.84 -8.05
CA ARG A 199 -15.59 -2.92 -7.93
C ARG A 199 -16.81 -2.43 -7.17
N LEU A 200 -16.61 -1.76 -6.03
CA LEU A 200 -17.70 -1.16 -5.26
C LEU A 200 -18.49 -0.12 -6.06
N ALA A 201 -17.81 0.75 -6.81
CA ALA A 201 -18.47 1.73 -7.65
C ALA A 201 -19.39 1.05 -8.70
N ARG A 202 -18.92 -0.04 -9.32
CA ARG A 202 -19.72 -0.82 -10.28
C ARG A 202 -20.91 -1.53 -9.63
N GLU A 203 -20.70 -2.18 -8.49
CA GLU A 203 -21.75 -2.87 -7.74
C GLU A 203 -22.85 -1.89 -7.30
N ASN A 204 -22.47 -0.71 -6.82
CA ASN A 204 -23.42 0.33 -6.42
C ASN A 204 -24.17 0.94 -7.61
N ALA A 205 -23.55 1.03 -8.79
CA ALA A 205 -24.21 1.50 -10.01
C ALA A 205 -25.20 0.47 -10.57
N ALA A 206 -24.95 -0.82 -10.37
CA ALA A 206 -25.82 -1.91 -10.83
C ALA A 206 -27.00 -2.19 -9.89
N GLY A 207 -26.92 -1.77 -8.63
CA GLY A 207 -27.98 -1.91 -7.62
C GLY A 207 -28.96 -0.74 -7.54
N GLN A 208 -28.83 0.27 -8.41
CA GLN A 208 -29.75 1.42 -8.56
C GLN A 208 -30.63 1.23 -9.80
#